data_AF-A0A9X3JLJ7-F1
#
_entry.id   AF-A0A9X3JLJ7-F1
#
_cell.length_a   1.000
_cell.length_b   1.000
_cell.length_c   1.000
_cell.angle_alpha   90.00
_cell.angle_beta   90.00
_cell.angle_gamma   90.00
#
_symmetry.space_group_name_H-M   'P 1'
#
loop_
_entity.id
_entity.type
_entity.pdbx_description
1 polymer ?
#
loop_
_entity_poly.entity_id
_entity_poly.type
_entity_poly.pdbx_seq_one_letter_code
_entity_poly.pdbx_strand_id
1 'polypeptide(L)'
;MPVPLPEQPPAGVAAAVDVPVVLGAAAVLPAYALPGDAGADLCVAEDVVLAPHQRALVGTGVAVAIPEGFAGFVHPRSGLAHRLGLSLVNAPGTIDAGYRGEIKVNLVNLDPTTTLRLSRGDRVAQLVVQPVVRARFVPVPELPGSERGSGGHGSTGGAAVLAADLTPSSLEGRA
;
A
#
# COMPACT_ATOMS: atom_id res chain seq x y z
N MET A 1 -2.88 15.48 -35.35
CA MET A 1 -3.74 15.91 -34.24
C MET A 1 -2.85 16.07 -33.01
N PRO A 2 -2.77 17.26 -32.39
CA PRO A 2 -1.99 17.45 -31.18
C PRO A 2 -2.61 16.60 -30.05
N VAL A 3 -1.77 15.84 -29.35
CA VAL A 3 -2.15 15.12 -28.13
C VAL A 3 -2.55 16.18 -27.10
N PRO A 4 -3.76 16.14 -26.52
CA PRO A 4 -4.12 17.10 -25.49
C PRO A 4 -3.15 16.95 -24.32
N LEU A 5 -2.60 18.08 -23.86
CA LEU A 5 -1.85 18.12 -22.60
C LEU A 5 -2.76 17.54 -21.50
N PRO A 6 -2.20 16.77 -20.54
CA PRO A 6 -2.99 16.26 -19.43
C PRO A 6 -3.71 17.43 -18.76
N GLU A 7 -5.03 17.28 -18.56
CA GLU A 7 -5.84 18.25 -17.82
C GLU A 7 -5.10 18.60 -16.53
N GLN A 8 -4.98 19.90 -16.27
CA GLN A 8 -4.51 20.35 -14.97
C GLN A 8 -5.35 19.69 -13.88
N PRO A 9 -4.74 19.25 -12.77
CA PRO A 9 -5.49 18.63 -11.68
C PRO A 9 -6.65 19.54 -11.27
N PRO A 10 -7.83 18.96 -10.94
CA PRO A 10 -9.03 19.73 -10.70
C PRO A 10 -8.76 20.84 -9.68
N ALA A 11 -9.11 22.08 -10.04
CA ALA A 11 -8.96 23.24 -9.18
C ALA A 11 -9.72 22.98 -7.85
N GLY A 12 -8.98 22.84 -6.75
CA GLY A 12 -9.58 22.67 -5.42
C GLY A 12 -8.92 21.65 -4.47
N VAL A 13 -7.84 20.94 -4.86
CA VAL A 13 -7.09 20.15 -3.87
C VAL A 13 -6.43 21.13 -2.88
N ALA A 14 -6.85 21.09 -1.62
CA ALA A 14 -6.29 21.94 -0.57
C ALA A 14 -4.76 21.79 -0.52
N ALA A 15 -4.04 22.91 -0.35
CA ALA A 15 -2.57 22.96 -0.34
C ALA A 15 -1.92 22.09 0.75
N ALA A 16 -2.68 21.76 1.80
CA ALA A 16 -2.37 20.79 2.84
C ALA A 16 -3.69 20.40 3.55
N VAL A 17 -3.72 19.22 4.16
CA VAL A 17 -4.81 18.77 5.04
C VAL A 17 -4.25 18.61 6.45
N ASP A 18 -4.88 19.23 7.43
CA ASP A 18 -4.50 19.07 8.84
C ASP A 18 -4.95 17.70 9.34
N VAL A 19 -4.00 16.90 9.81
CA VAL A 19 -4.24 15.59 10.42
C VAL A 19 -3.78 15.66 11.88
N PRO A 20 -4.70 15.81 12.85
CA PRO A 20 -4.35 15.75 14.26
C PRO A 20 -3.66 14.43 14.59
N VAL A 21 -2.59 14.52 15.39
CA VAL A 21 -1.73 13.38 15.74
C VAL A 21 -1.45 13.35 17.24
N VAL A 22 -1.50 12.17 17.83
CA VAL A 22 -1.06 11.87 19.19
C VAL A 22 0.14 10.95 19.11
N LEU A 23 1.19 11.29 19.86
CA LEU A 23 2.43 10.52 19.93
C LEU A 23 2.51 9.83 21.29
N GLY A 24 2.64 8.50 21.26
CA GLY A 24 2.96 7.68 22.41
C GLY A 24 4.42 7.82 22.84
N ALA A 25 4.77 7.15 23.94
CA ALA A 25 6.15 7.09 24.40
C ALA A 25 7.04 6.48 23.30
N ALA A 26 8.16 7.14 23.02
CA ALA A 26 9.17 6.70 22.05
C ALA A 26 8.75 6.74 20.56
N ALA A 27 7.56 7.28 20.25
CA ALA A 27 7.08 7.52 18.89
C ALA A 27 7.86 8.66 18.21
N VAL A 28 7.95 8.60 16.88
CA VAL A 28 8.51 9.66 16.04
C VAL A 28 7.36 10.31 15.26
N LEU A 29 7.31 11.64 15.24
CA LEU A 29 6.34 12.37 14.43
C LEU A 29 6.51 11.98 12.95
N PRO A 30 5.45 11.54 12.24
CA PRO A 30 5.55 11.25 10.82
C PRO A 30 6.01 12.48 10.04
N ALA A 31 6.95 12.28 9.12
CA ALA A 31 7.54 13.38 8.35
C ALA A 31 7.80 12.98 6.90
N TYR A 32 7.60 13.94 6.00
CA TYR A 32 7.98 13.81 4.59
C TYR A 32 9.50 13.99 4.47
N ALA A 33 10.15 13.15 3.66
CA ALA A 33 11.61 13.19 3.56
C ALA A 33 12.09 14.32 2.63
N LEU A 34 11.38 14.54 1.52
CA LEU A 34 11.67 15.56 0.52
C LEU A 34 10.40 16.35 0.13
N PRO A 35 10.56 17.57 -0.40
CA PRO A 35 9.44 18.32 -0.98
C PRO A 35 8.76 17.52 -2.08
N GLY A 36 7.44 17.37 -1.98
CA GLY A 36 6.62 16.66 -2.96
C GLY A 36 6.51 15.13 -2.74
N ASP A 37 7.14 14.57 -1.70
CA ASP A 37 6.92 13.19 -1.32
C ASP A 37 5.45 12.95 -0.97
N ALA A 38 4.88 11.85 -1.48
CA ALA A 38 3.46 11.54 -1.28
C ALA A 38 3.14 11.01 0.12
N GLY A 39 4.10 10.36 0.79
CA GLY A 39 3.91 9.70 2.07
C GLY A 39 4.83 10.23 3.16
N ALA A 40 4.30 10.36 4.37
CA ALA A 40 5.08 10.65 5.57
C ALA A 40 5.66 9.36 6.15
N ASP A 41 6.97 9.31 6.38
CA ASP A 41 7.65 8.12 6.94
C ASP A 41 7.10 7.79 8.34
N LEU A 42 6.79 6.50 8.56
CA LEU A 42 6.40 5.93 9.85
C LEU A 42 7.55 5.12 10.44
N CYS A 43 7.86 5.38 11.72
CA CYS A 43 8.88 4.64 12.47
C CYS A 43 8.27 3.55 13.34
N VAL A 44 9.02 2.49 13.63
CA VAL A 44 8.67 1.52 14.68
C VAL A 44 8.98 2.11 16.07
N ALA A 45 8.12 1.84 17.05
CA ALA A 45 8.28 2.29 18.43
C ALA A 45 9.00 1.25 19.32
N GLU A 46 9.35 0.09 18.77
CA GLU A 46 9.98 -1.03 19.46
C GLU A 46 11.00 -1.75 18.55
N ASP A 47 11.94 -2.47 19.15
CA ASP A 47 12.89 -3.32 18.43
C ASP A 47 12.18 -4.58 17.92
N VAL A 48 12.50 -5.00 16.69
CA VAL A 48 11.84 -6.13 16.04
C VAL A 48 12.87 -7.00 15.32
N VAL A 49 12.72 -8.31 15.48
CA VAL A 49 13.49 -9.31 14.74
C VAL A 49 12.53 -10.18 13.95
N LEU A 50 12.73 -10.26 12.62
CA LEU A 50 11.95 -11.09 11.72
C LEU A 50 12.86 -12.10 11.04
N ALA A 51 12.75 -13.37 11.42
CA ALA A 51 13.36 -14.46 10.67
C ALA A 51 12.82 -14.50 9.22
N PRO A 52 13.49 -15.23 8.30
CA PRO A 52 12.96 -15.45 6.95
C PRO A 52 11.48 -15.87 6.96
N HIS A 53 10.67 -15.21 6.14
CA HIS A 53 9.21 -15.42 6.02
C HIS A 53 8.38 -15.15 7.29
N GLN A 54 8.98 -14.61 8.35
CA GLN A 54 8.26 -14.22 9.56
C GLN A 54 7.52 -12.89 9.36
N ARG A 55 6.39 -12.76 10.05
CA ARG A 55 5.63 -11.52 10.17
C ARG A 55 5.41 -11.13 11.63
N ALA A 56 5.26 -9.83 11.87
CA ALA A 56 4.87 -9.30 13.17
C ALA A 56 3.96 -8.08 13.00
N LEU A 57 3.04 -7.90 13.95
CA LEU A 57 2.31 -6.65 14.11
C LEU A 57 3.11 -5.75 15.04
N VAL A 58 3.58 -4.61 14.53
CA VAL A 58 4.53 -3.74 15.22
C VAL A 58 3.94 -2.36 15.45
N GLY A 59 4.11 -1.84 16.66
CA GLY A 59 3.67 -0.50 17.03
C GLY A 59 4.49 0.61 16.36
N THR A 60 3.83 1.71 16.00
CA THR A 60 4.50 2.96 15.58
C THR A 60 4.50 4.02 16.67
N GLY A 61 3.66 3.84 17.70
CA GLY A 61 3.35 4.83 18.72
C GLY A 61 2.59 6.05 18.20
N VAL A 62 2.14 6.04 16.94
CA VAL A 62 1.43 7.17 16.31
C VAL A 62 -0.06 6.85 16.24
N ALA A 63 -0.91 7.74 16.76
CA ALA A 63 -2.35 7.72 16.51
C ALA A 63 -2.76 8.99 15.77
N VAL A 64 -3.64 8.89 14.78
CA VAL A 64 -4.07 10.03 13.95
C VAL A 64 -5.59 10.14 13.90
N ALA A 65 -6.08 11.34 13.61
CA ALA A 65 -7.46 11.57 13.23
C ALA A 65 -7.53 11.97 11.75
N ILE A 66 -7.69 10.98 10.86
CA ILE A 66 -7.89 11.26 9.44
C ILE A 66 -9.25 11.96 9.24
N PRO A 67 -9.32 13.09 8.52
CA PRO A 67 -10.59 13.79 8.28
C PRO A 67 -11.59 12.94 7.47
N GLU A 68 -12.88 13.20 7.67
CA GLU A 68 -13.92 12.60 6.81
C GLU A 68 -13.70 12.97 5.34
N GLY A 69 -13.98 12.02 4.45
CA GLY A 69 -13.69 12.16 3.02
C GLY A 69 -12.24 11.84 2.64
N PHE A 70 -11.40 11.47 3.62
CA PHE A 70 -10.03 10.99 3.41
C PHE A 70 -9.83 9.60 4.02
N ALA A 71 -8.80 8.90 3.55
CA ALA A 71 -8.27 7.71 4.20
C ALA A 71 -6.74 7.77 4.20
N GLY A 72 -6.13 7.15 5.21
CA GLY A 72 -4.70 6.92 5.28
C GLY A 72 -4.34 5.58 4.66
N PHE A 73 -3.26 5.52 3.90
CA PHE A 73 -2.76 4.30 3.26
C PHE A 73 -1.31 4.08 3.66
N VAL A 74 -1.06 2.99 4.36
CA VAL A 74 0.27 2.61 4.83
C VAL A 74 0.95 1.76 3.76
N HIS A 75 1.99 2.31 3.15
CA HIS A 75 2.72 1.71 2.06
C HIS A 75 4.09 1.21 2.52
N PRO A 76 4.61 0.11 1.93
CA PRO A 76 6.02 -0.25 2.08
C PRO A 76 6.96 0.84 1.55
N ARG A 77 8.17 0.93 2.10
CA ARG A 77 9.23 1.79 1.57
C ARG A 77 10.04 1.02 0.53
N SER A 78 10.18 1.56 -0.68
CA SER A 78 10.81 0.87 -1.82
C SER A 78 12.25 0.41 -1.53
N GLY A 79 13.03 1.22 -0.81
CA GLY A 79 14.41 0.88 -0.45
C GLY A 79 14.53 -0.36 0.43
N LEU A 80 13.64 -0.52 1.42
CA LEU A 80 13.63 -1.69 2.31
C LEU A 80 13.05 -2.92 1.60
N ALA A 81 12.03 -2.72 0.76
CA ALA A 81 11.47 -3.80 -0.05
C ALA A 81 12.52 -4.39 -1.01
N HIS A 82 13.24 -3.55 -1.76
CA HIS A 82 14.22 -4.02 -2.73
C HIS A 82 15.49 -4.60 -2.08
N ARG A 83 16.02 -3.95 -1.03
CA ARG A 83 17.32 -4.32 -0.46
C ARG A 83 17.24 -5.42 0.59
N LEU A 84 16.12 -5.51 1.30
CA LEU A 84 15.98 -6.35 2.49
C LEU A 84 14.77 -7.29 2.42
N GLY A 85 13.94 -7.22 1.38
CA GLY A 85 12.72 -8.02 1.29
C GLY A 85 11.65 -7.64 2.32
N LEU A 86 11.74 -6.47 2.96
CA LEU A 86 10.73 -6.03 3.92
C LEU A 86 9.46 -5.56 3.19
N SER A 87 8.31 -6.11 3.56
CA SER A 87 7.01 -5.67 3.05
C SER A 87 5.97 -5.56 4.17
N LEU A 88 4.75 -5.20 3.81
CA LEU A 88 3.58 -5.25 4.69
C LEU A 88 2.60 -6.28 4.16
N VAL A 89 2.12 -7.16 5.04
CA VAL A 89 1.18 -8.23 4.67
C VAL A 89 -0.10 -7.67 4.05
N ASN A 90 -0.58 -6.53 4.57
CA ASN A 90 -1.81 -5.89 4.16
C ASN A 90 -1.58 -4.67 3.26
N ALA A 91 -0.44 -4.57 2.55
CA ALA A 91 -0.14 -3.42 1.70
C ALA A 91 -1.16 -3.25 0.54
N PRO A 92 -1.68 -2.04 0.29
CA PRO A 92 -1.63 -0.87 1.18
C PRO A 92 -2.57 -1.03 2.39
N GLY A 93 -2.08 -0.73 3.59
CA GLY A 93 -2.88 -0.83 4.81
C GLY A 93 -3.81 0.39 4.96
N THR A 94 -5.12 0.18 5.04
CA THR A 94 -6.09 1.27 5.14
C THR A 94 -6.31 1.72 6.58
N ILE A 95 -6.21 3.03 6.82
CA ILE A 95 -6.53 3.72 8.08
C ILE A 95 -7.79 4.57 7.85
N ASP A 96 -8.89 4.17 8.46
CA ASP A 96 -10.19 4.82 8.31
C ASP A 96 -10.27 6.16 9.06
N ALA A 97 -11.09 7.10 8.54
CA ALA A 97 -11.36 8.39 9.18
C ALA A 97 -11.88 8.29 10.63
N GLY A 98 -12.57 7.20 10.96
CA GLY A 98 -13.06 6.93 12.32
C GLY A 98 -12.02 6.33 13.27
N TYR A 99 -10.87 5.89 12.77
CA TYR A 99 -9.87 5.22 13.60
C TYR A 99 -9.13 6.21 14.50
N ARG A 100 -8.97 5.88 15.78
CA ARG A 100 -8.23 6.67 16.78
C ARG A 100 -7.20 5.85 17.56
N GLY A 101 -7.06 4.58 17.20
CA GLY A 101 -6.04 3.73 17.79
C GLY A 101 -4.66 4.06 17.23
N GLU A 102 -3.66 3.40 17.79
CA GLU A 102 -2.29 3.43 17.28
C GLU A 102 -2.22 2.78 15.89
N ILE A 103 -1.63 3.46 14.92
CA ILE A 103 -1.26 2.87 13.64
C ILE A 103 -0.23 1.78 13.92
N LYS A 104 -0.58 0.53 13.61
CA LYS A 104 0.33 -0.60 13.65
C LYS A 104 0.64 -1.09 12.24
N VAL A 105 1.85 -1.60 12.04
CA VAL A 105 2.33 -2.08 10.74
C VAL A 105 2.48 -3.60 10.76
N ASN A 106 1.87 -4.29 9.80
CA ASN A 106 1.99 -5.76 9.65
C ASN A 106 3.25 -6.10 8.84
N LEU A 107 4.42 -5.94 9.44
CA LEU A 107 5.69 -6.22 8.76
C LEU A 107 5.82 -7.70 8.42
N VAL A 108 6.38 -7.98 7.24
CA VAL A 108 6.79 -9.33 6.82
C VAL A 108 8.17 -9.27 6.19
N ASN A 109 9.02 -10.21 6.57
CA ASN A 109 10.29 -10.46 5.91
C ASN A 109 10.08 -11.45 4.76
N LEU A 110 10.18 -11.00 3.51
CA LEU A 110 10.06 -11.85 2.33
C LEU A 110 11.42 -12.45 1.90
N ASP A 111 12.52 -12.04 2.52
CA ASP A 111 13.82 -12.64 2.24
C ASP A 111 13.82 -14.11 2.73
N PRO A 112 14.24 -15.06 1.90
CA PRO A 112 14.19 -16.48 2.24
C PRO A 112 15.33 -16.95 3.16
N THR A 113 16.33 -16.09 3.43
CA THR A 113 17.59 -16.50 4.08
C THR A 113 18.07 -15.57 5.18
N THR A 114 17.81 -14.27 5.06
CA THR A 114 18.37 -13.24 5.92
C THR A 114 17.35 -12.84 6.98
N THR A 115 17.79 -12.81 8.24
CA THR A 115 16.98 -12.26 9.35
C THR A 115 17.04 -10.74 9.33
N LEU A 116 15.87 -10.08 9.39
CA LEU A 116 15.79 -8.63 9.54
C LEU A 116 15.79 -8.24 11.01
N ARG A 117 16.55 -7.19 11.32
CA ARG A 117 16.61 -6.57 12.64
C ARG A 117 16.32 -5.09 12.46
N LEU A 118 15.22 -4.64 13.04
CA LEU A 118 14.77 -3.26 13.01
C LEU A 118 14.86 -2.73 14.43
N SER A 119 15.42 -1.55 14.58
CA SER A 119 15.54 -0.88 15.86
C SER A 119 14.44 0.16 16.01
N ARG A 120 14.05 0.44 17.25
CA ARG A 120 13.18 1.56 17.56
C ARG A 120 13.66 2.84 16.86
N GLY A 121 12.75 3.51 16.16
CA GLY A 121 13.03 4.72 15.39
C GLY A 121 13.33 4.48 13.91
N ASP A 122 13.53 3.22 13.49
CA ASP A 122 13.70 2.89 12.08
C ASP A 122 12.43 3.20 11.29
N ARG A 123 12.59 3.88 10.16
CA ARG A 123 11.51 4.23 9.22
C ARG A 123 11.18 3.02 8.35
N VAL A 124 10.04 2.38 8.58
CA VAL A 124 9.70 1.07 7.96
C VAL A 124 8.58 1.14 6.93
N ALA A 125 7.69 2.13 7.05
CA ALA A 125 6.54 2.32 6.18
C ALA A 125 6.35 3.81 5.91
N GLN A 126 5.40 4.17 5.06
CA GLN A 126 5.00 5.55 4.83
C GLN A 126 3.48 5.67 4.78
N LEU A 127 2.92 6.72 5.37
CA LEU A 127 1.50 7.02 5.39
C LEU A 127 1.17 8.02 4.28
N VAL A 128 0.35 7.62 3.33
CA VAL A 128 -0.23 8.49 2.29
C VAL A 128 -1.66 8.83 2.67
N VAL A 129 -1.97 10.11 2.82
CA VAL A 129 -3.35 10.57 3.09
C VAL A 129 -3.96 11.06 1.79
N GLN A 130 -5.07 10.47 1.37
CA GLN A 130 -5.73 10.83 0.11
C GLN A 130 -7.25 10.94 0.26
N PRO A 131 -7.90 11.76 -0.58
CA PRO A 131 -9.36 11.79 -0.68
C PRO A 131 -9.90 10.41 -1.08
N VAL A 132 -11.04 10.03 -0.51
CA VAL A 132 -11.78 8.82 -0.87
C VAL A 132 -13.26 9.13 -1.06
N VAL A 133 -13.88 8.42 -2.00
CA VAL A 133 -15.33 8.52 -2.25
C VAL A 133 -16.06 7.35 -1.60
N ARG A 134 -17.19 7.64 -0.96
CA ARG A 134 -18.09 6.59 -0.48
C ARG A 134 -18.98 6.14 -1.64
N ALA A 135 -18.69 4.96 -2.19
CA ALA A 135 -19.52 4.38 -3.23
C ALA A 135 -20.92 4.02 -2.68
N ARG A 136 -21.95 4.30 -3.47
CA ARG A 136 -23.31 3.75 -3.28
C ARG A 136 -23.49 2.59 -4.25
N PHE A 137 -23.50 1.37 -3.73
CA PHE A 137 -23.73 0.18 -4.55
C PHE A 137 -25.22 0.08 -4.92
N VAL A 138 -25.52 -0.07 -6.22
CA VAL A 138 -26.89 -0.18 -6.76
C VAL A 138 -26.99 -1.51 -7.51
N PRO A 139 -27.70 -2.52 -6.96
CA PRO A 139 -27.87 -3.80 -7.64
C PRO A 139 -28.65 -3.66 -8.96
N VAL A 140 -28.18 -4.32 -10.01
CA VAL A 140 -28.80 -4.37 -11.34
C VAL A 140 -28.76 -5.81 -11.87
N PRO A 141 -29.70 -6.23 -12.73
CA PRO A 141 -29.68 -7.57 -13.30
C PRO A 141 -28.50 -7.79 -14.25
N GLU A 142 -28.04 -6.74 -14.95
CA GLU A 142 -26.92 -6.80 -15.89
C GLU A 142 -26.10 -5.50 -15.84
N LEU A 143 -24.78 -5.62 -16.02
CA LEU A 143 -23.85 -4.48 -16.09
C LEU A 143 -23.77 -3.93 -17.53
N PRO A 144 -23.48 -2.63 -17.71
CA PRO A 144 -23.18 -2.09 -19.04
C PRO A 144 -21.90 -2.71 -19.61
N GLY A 145 -21.83 -2.86 -20.93
CA GLY A 145 -20.63 -3.34 -21.62
C GLY A 145 -19.44 -2.40 -21.47
N SER A 146 -18.23 -2.93 -21.65
CA SER A 146 -16.99 -2.15 -21.74
C SER A 146 -15.98 -2.82 -22.69
N GLU A 147 -15.00 -2.07 -23.20
CA GLU A 147 -13.94 -2.61 -24.06
C GLU A 147 -13.13 -3.73 -23.37
N ARG A 148 -12.97 -3.67 -22.04
CA ARG A 148 -12.31 -4.70 -21.25
C ARG A 148 -13.20 -5.94 -21.03
N GLY A 149 -14.52 -5.75 -20.92
CA GLY A 149 -15.46 -6.83 -20.61
C GLY A 149 -15.06 -7.62 -19.37
N SER A 150 -15.00 -8.94 -19.49
CA SER A 150 -14.53 -9.88 -18.45
C SER A 150 -13.02 -10.14 -18.44
N GLY A 151 -12.23 -9.43 -19.26
CA GLY A 151 -10.79 -9.61 -19.35
C GLY A 151 -10.03 -9.03 -18.13
N GLY A 152 -9.35 -9.90 -17.38
CA GLY A 152 -8.46 -9.57 -16.26
C GLY A 152 -7.29 -10.56 -16.14
N HIS A 153 -6.45 -10.45 -15.10
CA HIS A 153 -5.36 -11.41 -14.82
C HIS A 153 -4.32 -11.57 -15.94
N GLY A 154 -3.89 -10.47 -16.55
CA GLY A 154 -2.91 -10.51 -17.66
C GLY A 154 -3.55 -10.65 -19.04
N SER A 155 -4.86 -10.39 -19.19
CA SER A 155 -5.60 -10.43 -20.46
C SER A 155 -5.07 -9.49 -21.56
N THR A 156 -4.23 -8.52 -21.21
CA THR A 156 -3.56 -7.62 -22.16
C THR A 156 -2.15 -8.09 -22.54
N GLY A 157 -1.69 -9.23 -22.04
CA GLY A 157 -0.32 -9.73 -22.21
C GLY A 157 0.73 -8.84 -21.54
N GLY A 158 1.97 -8.89 -22.03
CA GLY A 158 3.06 -7.98 -21.62
C GLY A 158 4.17 -8.58 -20.75
N ALA A 159 4.04 -9.83 -20.31
CA ALA A 159 5.12 -10.58 -19.68
C ALA A 159 5.28 -11.93 -20.38
N ALA A 160 6.49 -12.22 -20.90
CA ALA A 160 6.80 -13.47 -21.60
C ALA A 160 6.46 -14.74 -20.78
N VAL A 161 6.49 -14.62 -19.44
CA VAL A 161 6.16 -15.69 -18.50
C VAL A 161 4.67 -16.07 -18.52
N LEU A 162 3.78 -15.10 -18.80
CA LEU A 162 2.33 -15.37 -18.92
C LEU A 162 1.95 -16.09 -20.23
N ALA A 163 2.86 -16.12 -21.21
CA ALA A 163 2.67 -16.84 -22.46
C ALA A 163 3.11 -18.32 -22.39
N ALA A 164 3.94 -18.68 -21.39
CA ALA A 164 4.52 -20.02 -21.28
C ALA A 164 3.54 -21.08 -20.71
N ASP A 165 2.50 -20.66 -20.00
CA ASP A 165 1.53 -21.56 -19.35
C ASP A 165 0.32 -21.93 -20.24
N LEU A 166 0.31 -21.54 -21.53
CA LEU A 166 -0.82 -21.76 -22.44
C LEU A 166 -0.55 -22.75 -23.60
N THR A 167 0.42 -23.66 -23.49
CA THR A 167 0.47 -24.80 -24.43
C THR A 167 -0.33 -26.00 -23.90
N PRO A 168 -1.48 -26.36 -24.51
CA PRO A 168 -2.13 -27.64 -24.23
C PRO A 168 -1.35 -28.74 -24.95
N SER A 169 -0.48 -29.44 -24.22
CA SER A 169 0.26 -30.60 -24.72
C SER A 169 0.47 -31.57 -23.57
N SER A 170 -0.49 -32.48 -23.36
CA SER A 170 -0.30 -33.83 -22.76
C SER A 170 -1.63 -34.55 -22.44
N LEU A 171 -2.66 -34.43 -23.27
CA LEU A 171 -3.84 -35.30 -23.21
C LEU A 171 -4.05 -36.04 -24.54
N GLU A 172 -3.04 -36.77 -25.01
CA GLU A 172 -3.24 -37.89 -25.93
C GLU A 172 -2.24 -39.01 -25.60
N GLY A 173 -2.77 -40.20 -25.29
CA GLY A 173 -1.99 -41.45 -25.33
C GLY A 173 -1.92 -42.26 -24.04
N ARG A 174 -3.06 -42.76 -23.54
CA ARG A 174 -3.17 -44.09 -22.88
C ARG A 174 -4.58 -44.65 -23.10
N ALA A 175 -4.73 -45.39 -24.20
CA ALA A 175 -5.66 -46.51 -24.28
C ALA A 175 -4.85 -47.80 -24.03
#